data_AF-C6XYM3-F1
#
_entry.id   AF-C6XYM3-F1
#
_cell.length_a   1.000
_cell.length_b   1.000
_cell.length_c   1.000
_cell.angle_alpha   90.00
_cell.angle_beta   90.00
_cell.angle_gamma   90.00
#
_symmetry.space_group_name_H-M   'P 1'
#
loop_
_entity.id
_entity.type
_entity.pdbx_description
1 polymer ?
#
loop_
_entity_poly.entity_id
_entity_poly.type
_entity_poly.pdbx_seq_one_letter_code
_entity_poly.pdbx_strand_id
1 'polypeptide(L)'
;MNMNLVALMRQQTTQVTLALCMLLFTSICNAQVKPIRWSKFNKDNPADNLSLLERNILRNTNVYALTTWYVDSTKYASQTSEYLDLGGNGEHHIRAGCSEAFALAVALKTNVYDEVKSGVKKEKAVAITVKLITSQAFRHKANSAGGWGDQWQSALWSAYTGAAGWMMWDDLSVKNQTYLSKMVEYEANRFITYKVPYLRDVNGKLLGSKDDSKSEENSWNAMILQVACAMMPTHPNFSLWMNKNIELLASANARPQDANSEEIFHGKKLNDLLNGSNYNSDGTVTNHGRIHPDYMACTAHSFFNALMFALASQPTPKAALFNCDQIYKTMVEHQFAAPPFQKPGGSIYRINSQDIYYPQVNDWGTNRKMHFALMDCQMNAFNLDTGLTYNGEYWEKYHAQGVFDMQERSKDKRTYIEPKEDTYKGREAWVAVHVAQAYLTKWLMAQKKFKTTNRAY
;
A
#
# COMPACT_ATOMS: atom_id res chain seq x y z
N MET A 1 30.29 -24.86 53.58
CA MET A 1 30.31 -23.58 52.84
C MET A 1 30.87 -23.86 51.44
N ASN A 2 30.08 -24.38 50.48
CA ASN A 2 30.51 -24.47 49.06
C ASN A 2 29.48 -24.99 48.03
N MET A 3 28.25 -25.38 48.40
CA MET A 3 27.25 -25.80 47.41
C MET A 3 26.39 -24.65 46.85
N ASN A 4 26.22 -23.55 47.60
CA ASN A 4 25.39 -22.42 47.15
C ASN A 4 26.07 -21.49 46.14
N LEU A 5 27.41 -21.42 46.10
CA LEU A 5 28.13 -20.61 45.11
C LEU A 5 28.09 -21.23 43.70
N VAL A 6 28.13 -22.57 43.59
CA VAL A 6 28.15 -23.27 42.29
C VAL A 6 26.79 -23.19 41.58
N ALA A 7 25.69 -23.22 42.33
CA ALA A 7 24.34 -23.04 41.80
C ALA A 7 24.10 -21.60 41.31
N LEU A 8 24.57 -20.60 42.07
CA LEU A 8 24.44 -19.18 41.72
C LEU A 8 25.29 -18.83 40.48
N MET A 9 26.52 -19.37 40.38
CA MET A 9 27.37 -19.18 39.19
C MET A 9 26.77 -19.84 37.95
N ARG A 10 26.19 -21.05 38.06
CA ARG A 10 25.52 -21.70 36.93
C ARG A 10 24.33 -20.89 36.43
N GLN A 11 23.48 -20.40 37.34
CA GLN A 11 22.30 -19.59 37.00
C GLN A 11 22.68 -18.25 36.34
N GLN A 12 23.75 -17.59 36.82
CA GLN A 12 24.30 -16.39 36.20
C GLN A 12 24.90 -16.68 34.82
N THR A 13 25.66 -17.76 34.64
CA THR A 13 26.15 -18.12 33.30
C THR A 13 25.03 -18.44 32.33
N THR A 14 23.96 -19.14 32.73
CA THR A 14 22.83 -19.44 31.83
C THR A 14 22.06 -18.18 31.44
N GLN A 15 21.86 -17.23 32.36
CA GLN A 15 21.25 -15.93 32.06
C GLN A 15 22.14 -15.06 31.15
N VAL A 16 23.46 -15.07 31.36
CA VAL A 16 24.41 -14.34 30.50
C VAL A 16 24.48 -14.96 29.11
N THR A 17 24.43 -16.29 28.95
CA THR A 17 24.39 -16.95 27.64
C THR A 17 23.07 -16.71 26.89
N LEU A 18 21.92 -16.71 27.58
CA LEU A 18 20.63 -16.34 26.99
C LEU A 18 20.58 -14.86 26.58
N ALA A 19 21.14 -13.96 27.39
CA ALA A 19 21.25 -12.55 27.06
C ALA A 19 22.20 -12.30 25.88
N LEU A 20 23.35 -12.99 25.81
CA LEU A 20 24.27 -12.92 24.67
C LEU A 20 23.63 -13.49 23.39
N CYS A 21 22.92 -14.61 23.48
CA CYS A 21 22.18 -15.17 22.34
C CYS A 21 21.07 -14.24 21.88
N MET A 22 20.29 -13.62 22.79
CA MET A 22 19.31 -12.60 22.41
C MET A 22 19.97 -11.38 21.76
N LEU A 23 21.11 -10.90 22.30
CA LEU A 23 21.87 -9.78 21.74
C LEU A 23 22.44 -10.10 20.34
N LEU A 24 22.96 -11.31 20.13
CA LEU A 24 23.46 -11.80 18.85
C LEU A 24 22.31 -11.98 17.83
N PHE A 25 21.16 -12.52 18.22
CA PHE A 25 19.97 -12.61 17.35
C PHE A 25 19.37 -11.22 17.04
N THR A 26 19.35 -10.28 17.99
CA THR A 26 18.94 -8.89 17.71
C THR A 26 19.91 -8.17 16.79
N SER A 27 21.20 -8.50 16.83
CA SER A 27 22.20 -7.95 15.92
C SER A 27 22.08 -8.50 14.50
N ILE A 28 21.62 -9.75 14.31
CA ILE A 28 21.51 -10.38 12.99
C ILE A 28 20.24 -9.94 12.23
N CYS A 29 19.08 -9.83 12.91
CA CYS A 29 17.86 -9.31 12.26
C CYS A 29 17.99 -7.82 11.86
N ASN A 30 18.75 -7.02 12.63
CA ASN A 30 18.99 -5.61 12.29
C ASN A 30 20.07 -5.44 11.19
N ALA A 31 20.94 -6.43 10.98
CA ALA A 31 22.01 -6.36 9.97
C ALA A 31 21.50 -6.44 8.52
N GLN A 32 20.27 -6.92 8.30
CA GLN A 32 19.70 -7.10 6.96
C GLN A 32 18.89 -5.89 6.50
N VAL A 33 18.40 -5.05 7.43
CA VAL A 33 17.67 -3.84 7.08
C VAL A 33 18.65 -2.78 6.58
N LYS A 34 18.35 -2.21 5.41
CA LYS A 34 19.06 -1.07 4.86
C LYS A 34 18.20 0.19 5.04
N PRO A 35 18.54 1.10 5.97
CA PRO A 35 17.79 2.33 6.16
C PRO A 35 17.74 3.20 4.90
N ILE A 36 16.67 3.97 4.76
CA ILE A 36 16.52 4.96 3.69
C ILE A 36 17.59 6.04 3.87
N ARG A 37 18.39 6.28 2.82
CA ARG A 37 19.40 7.34 2.82
C ARG A 37 18.75 8.68 2.47
N TRP A 38 18.07 9.30 3.43
CA TRP A 38 17.33 10.55 3.25
C TRP A 38 18.18 11.68 2.63
N SER A 39 19.48 11.73 2.91
CA SER A 39 20.41 12.70 2.32
C SER A 39 20.52 12.64 0.77
N LYS A 40 20.04 11.56 0.14
CA LYS A 40 19.98 11.46 -1.33
C LYS A 40 18.81 12.21 -1.96
N PHE A 41 17.84 12.67 -1.17
CA PHE A 41 16.66 13.40 -1.61
C PHE A 41 16.81 14.86 -1.21
N ASN A 42 17.47 15.63 -2.07
CA ASN A 42 17.95 16.98 -1.78
C ASN A 42 17.29 18.06 -2.64
N LYS A 43 16.25 17.72 -3.39
CA LYS A 43 15.48 18.69 -4.16
C LYS A 43 14.27 19.19 -3.39
N ASP A 44 13.81 20.36 -3.77
CA ASP A 44 12.61 20.95 -3.19
C ASP A 44 11.37 20.10 -3.45
N ASN A 45 10.38 20.28 -2.56
CA ASN A 45 9.08 19.66 -2.72
C ASN A 45 8.39 20.21 -3.99
N PRO A 46 7.72 19.35 -4.78
CA PRO A 46 7.08 19.79 -6.01
C PRO A 46 5.99 20.83 -5.73
N ALA A 47 5.93 21.85 -6.58
CA ALA A 47 5.11 23.05 -6.39
C ALA A 47 4.14 23.32 -7.55
N ASP A 48 4.02 22.39 -8.50
CA ASP A 48 2.93 22.44 -9.49
C ASP A 48 1.57 22.29 -8.81
N ASN A 49 0.52 22.75 -9.49
CA ASN A 49 -0.83 22.85 -8.92
C ASN A 49 -1.37 21.51 -8.40
N LEU A 50 -1.13 20.41 -9.12
CA LEU A 50 -1.59 19.08 -8.72
C LEU A 50 -0.80 18.55 -7.53
N SER A 51 0.52 18.76 -7.48
CA SER A 51 1.32 18.46 -6.29
C SER A 51 0.88 19.23 -5.05
N LEU A 52 0.48 20.50 -5.20
CA LEU A 52 -0.04 21.30 -4.11
C LEU A 52 -1.43 20.82 -3.66
N LEU A 53 -2.28 20.40 -4.59
CA LEU A 53 -3.60 19.84 -4.31
C LEU A 53 -3.49 18.54 -3.49
N GLU A 54 -2.70 17.57 -3.97
CA GLU A 54 -2.43 16.31 -3.26
C GLU A 54 -1.82 16.56 -1.87
N ARG A 55 -0.90 17.53 -1.76
CA ARG A 55 -0.34 17.95 -0.47
C ARG A 55 -1.42 18.45 0.48
N ASN A 56 -2.36 19.24 -0.01
CA ASN A 56 -3.44 19.80 0.79
C ASN A 56 -4.44 18.72 1.22
N ILE A 57 -4.76 17.77 0.35
CA ILE A 57 -5.60 16.61 0.69
C ILE A 57 -4.91 15.77 1.78
N LEU A 58 -3.61 15.49 1.64
CA LEU A 58 -2.85 14.74 2.64
C LEU A 58 -2.83 15.48 3.99
N ARG A 59 -2.61 16.79 3.97
CA ARG A 59 -2.69 17.62 5.19
C ARG A 59 -4.08 17.60 5.83
N ASN A 60 -5.15 17.62 5.03
CA ASN A 60 -6.52 17.47 5.52
C ASN A 60 -6.73 16.10 6.18
N THR A 61 -6.25 15.00 5.56
CA THR A 61 -6.32 13.67 6.20
C THR A 61 -5.58 13.62 7.53
N ASN A 62 -4.43 14.30 7.66
CA ASN A 62 -3.69 14.38 8.91
C ASN A 62 -4.46 15.11 10.03
N VAL A 63 -5.30 16.09 9.68
CA VAL A 63 -6.19 16.77 10.66
C VAL A 63 -7.13 15.74 11.26
N TYR A 64 -7.86 15.00 10.43
CA TYR A 64 -8.80 13.97 10.88
C TYR A 64 -8.09 12.86 11.68
N ALA A 65 -6.97 12.36 11.15
CA ALA A 65 -6.19 11.29 11.74
C ALA A 65 -5.77 11.61 13.19
N LEU A 66 -5.16 12.78 13.40
CA LEU A 66 -4.57 13.15 14.70
C LEU A 66 -5.59 13.69 15.72
N THR A 67 -6.76 14.11 15.25
CA THR A 67 -7.82 14.65 16.10
C THR A 67 -8.93 13.62 16.26
N THR A 68 -9.96 13.66 15.42
CA THR A 68 -11.17 12.85 15.55
C THR A 68 -10.90 11.34 15.50
N TRP A 69 -10.00 10.86 14.64
CA TRP A 69 -9.75 9.42 14.55
C TRP A 69 -8.97 8.88 15.77
N TYR A 70 -7.81 9.46 16.05
CA TYR A 70 -6.92 9.00 17.14
C TYR A 70 -7.49 9.31 18.54
N VAL A 71 -8.18 10.44 18.70
CA VAL A 71 -8.75 10.84 20.00
C VAL A 71 -10.15 10.27 20.20
N ASP A 72 -11.07 10.52 19.26
CA ASP A 72 -12.49 10.27 19.50
C ASP A 72 -12.96 8.90 19.04
N SER A 73 -12.51 8.46 17.87
CA SER A 73 -13.03 7.25 17.22
C SER A 73 -12.40 5.98 17.78
N THR A 74 -11.10 6.01 18.02
CA THR A 74 -10.32 4.86 18.53
C THR A 74 -10.06 4.92 20.05
N LYS A 75 -10.17 6.12 20.65
CA LYS A 75 -9.77 6.38 22.04
C LYS A 75 -8.30 6.03 22.34
N TYR A 76 -7.42 6.00 21.34
CA TYR A 76 -6.00 5.71 21.54
C TYR A 76 -5.29 6.80 22.36
N ALA A 77 -5.75 8.04 22.27
CA ALA A 77 -5.20 9.14 23.06
C ALA A 77 -5.30 8.95 24.59
N SER A 78 -6.25 8.16 25.09
CA SER A 78 -6.38 7.88 26.54
C SER A 78 -5.55 6.70 27.01
N GLN A 79 -4.92 5.94 26.10
CA GLN A 79 -4.13 4.77 26.45
C GLN A 79 -2.69 5.15 26.84
N THR A 80 -2.29 4.75 28.05
CA THR A 80 -0.97 5.06 28.63
C THR A 80 0.07 3.96 28.46
N SER A 81 -0.33 2.76 28.05
CA SER A 81 0.58 1.64 27.81
C SER A 81 1.61 1.95 26.71
N GLU A 82 2.78 1.29 26.76
CA GLU A 82 3.85 1.42 25.76
C GLU A 82 3.31 1.17 24.35
N TYR A 83 2.59 0.05 24.19
CA TYR A 83 1.89 -0.31 22.95
C TYR A 83 0.39 -0.18 23.13
N LEU A 84 -0.28 0.31 22.09
CA LEU A 84 -1.74 0.41 22.04
C LEU A 84 -2.39 -0.97 22.15
N ASP A 85 -3.53 -1.00 22.82
CA ASP A 85 -4.55 -2.01 22.59
C ASP A 85 -5.34 -1.62 21.35
N LEU A 86 -5.24 -2.46 20.32
CA LEU A 86 -5.83 -2.23 19.00
C LEU A 86 -7.34 -2.56 18.99
N GLY A 87 -7.85 -3.20 20.05
CA GLY A 87 -9.26 -3.60 20.17
C GLY A 87 -9.62 -4.91 19.46
N GLY A 88 -8.69 -5.52 18.73
CA GLY A 88 -8.89 -6.80 18.05
C GLY A 88 -7.80 -7.11 17.02
N ASN A 89 -7.96 -8.24 16.32
CA ASN A 89 -7.01 -8.73 15.30
C ASN A 89 -7.58 -8.81 13.88
N GLY A 90 -8.85 -8.40 13.68
CA GLY A 90 -9.52 -8.35 12.38
C GLY A 90 -9.35 -7.00 11.66
N GLU A 91 -9.79 -6.95 10.40
CA GLU A 91 -9.61 -5.81 9.48
C GLU A 91 -9.94 -4.45 10.12
N HIS A 92 -11.10 -4.34 10.77
CA HIS A 92 -11.57 -3.07 11.33
C HIS A 92 -10.72 -2.52 12.48
N HIS A 93 -9.87 -3.35 13.08
CA HIS A 93 -8.96 -2.95 14.16
C HIS A 93 -7.56 -2.64 13.64
N ILE A 94 -7.12 -3.39 12.62
CA ILE A 94 -5.73 -3.33 12.16
C ILE A 94 -5.55 -2.36 10.99
N ARG A 95 -6.39 -2.45 9.96
CA ARG A 95 -6.14 -1.79 8.67
C ARG A 95 -6.04 -0.26 8.80
N ALA A 96 -6.97 0.37 9.50
CA ALA A 96 -6.99 1.82 9.65
C ALA A 96 -5.71 2.36 10.31
N GLY A 97 -5.27 1.74 11.41
CA GLY A 97 -4.04 2.19 12.08
C GLY A 97 -2.77 2.01 11.25
N CYS A 98 -2.71 0.96 10.42
CA CYS A 98 -1.61 0.77 9.46
C CYS A 98 -1.62 1.87 8.38
N SER A 99 -2.80 2.18 7.83
CA SER A 99 -2.97 3.22 6.80
C SER A 99 -2.63 4.62 7.30
N GLU A 100 -3.11 4.99 8.50
CA GLU A 100 -2.82 6.30 9.10
C GLU A 100 -1.32 6.45 9.45
N ALA A 101 -0.70 5.38 9.95
CA ALA A 101 0.75 5.37 10.19
C ALA A 101 1.54 5.65 8.91
N PHE A 102 1.15 5.04 7.79
CA PHE A 102 1.79 5.30 6.49
C PHE A 102 1.60 6.74 6.04
N ALA A 103 0.37 7.26 6.09
CA ALA A 103 0.08 8.62 5.64
C ALA A 103 0.82 9.69 6.44
N LEU A 104 0.83 9.55 7.77
CA LEU A 104 1.59 10.44 8.65
C LEU A 104 3.09 10.34 8.40
N ALA A 105 3.64 9.13 8.25
CA ALA A 105 5.05 8.93 7.96
C ALA A 105 5.46 9.61 6.64
N VAL A 106 4.66 9.49 5.57
CA VAL A 106 4.90 10.22 4.32
C VAL A 106 4.93 11.72 4.59
N ALA A 107 3.88 12.29 5.20
CA ALA A 107 3.79 13.73 5.42
C ALA A 107 4.96 14.28 6.27
N LEU A 108 5.36 13.54 7.31
CA LEU A 108 6.46 13.90 8.20
C LEU A 108 7.82 13.83 7.49
N LYS A 109 8.09 12.76 6.73
CA LYS A 109 9.40 12.52 6.12
C LYS A 109 9.63 13.28 4.83
N THR A 110 8.58 13.63 4.09
CA THR A 110 8.68 14.58 2.95
C THR A 110 8.57 16.04 3.39
N ASN A 111 8.53 16.29 4.71
CA ASN A 111 8.44 17.63 5.31
C ASN A 111 7.27 18.47 4.78
N VAL A 112 6.10 17.84 4.61
CA VAL A 112 4.85 18.53 4.25
C VAL A 112 3.79 18.50 5.33
N TYR A 113 4.04 17.84 6.46
CA TYR A 113 3.21 17.97 7.64
C TYR A 113 3.03 19.45 8.04
N ASP A 114 1.83 19.81 8.53
CA ASP A 114 1.45 21.18 8.85
C ASP A 114 0.83 21.22 10.27
N GLU A 115 1.62 21.69 11.24
CA GLU A 115 1.20 21.75 12.64
C GLU A 115 0.17 22.84 12.90
N VAL A 116 0.18 23.93 12.12
CA VAL A 116 -0.79 25.02 12.25
C VAL A 116 -2.16 24.52 11.78
N LYS A 117 -2.18 23.85 10.62
CA LYS A 117 -3.43 23.32 10.05
C LYS A 117 -4.03 22.19 10.89
N SER A 118 -3.21 21.28 11.42
CA SER A 118 -3.69 20.17 12.26
C SER A 118 -3.95 20.53 13.72
N GLY A 119 -3.41 21.65 14.20
CA GLY A 119 -3.46 22.01 15.63
C GLY A 119 -2.63 21.07 16.52
N VAL A 120 -1.81 20.21 15.94
CA VAL A 120 -0.97 19.23 16.64
C VAL A 120 0.49 19.54 16.33
N LYS A 121 1.32 19.65 17.36
CA LYS A 121 2.76 19.91 17.20
C LYS A 121 3.45 18.75 16.49
N LYS A 122 4.44 19.05 15.64
CA LYS A 122 5.18 18.05 14.86
C LYS A 122 5.74 16.93 15.74
N GLU A 123 6.29 17.27 16.92
CA GLU A 123 6.85 16.30 17.86
C GLU A 123 5.78 15.32 18.38
N LYS A 124 4.56 15.83 18.65
CA LYS A 124 3.43 15.00 19.07
C LYS A 124 2.94 14.12 17.91
N ALA A 125 2.90 14.64 16.69
CA ALA A 125 2.55 13.85 15.50
C ALA A 125 3.56 12.72 15.24
N VAL A 126 4.87 12.99 15.40
CA VAL A 126 5.92 11.96 15.35
C VAL A 126 5.67 10.89 16.42
N ALA A 127 5.44 11.29 17.68
CA ALA A 127 5.19 10.36 18.78
C ALA A 127 3.95 9.48 18.53
N ILE A 128 2.85 10.05 18.02
CA ILE A 128 1.64 9.30 17.63
C ILE A 128 1.96 8.32 16.50
N THR A 129 2.68 8.76 15.46
CA THR A 129 3.04 7.93 14.31
C THR A 129 3.90 6.75 14.73
N VAL A 130 4.93 6.99 15.55
CA VAL A 130 5.78 5.94 16.14
C VAL A 130 4.93 5.00 17.00
N LYS A 131 4.02 5.51 17.83
CA LYS A 131 3.15 4.67 18.67
C LYS A 131 2.25 3.76 17.81
N LEU A 132 1.66 4.26 16.73
CA LEU A 132 0.90 3.43 15.77
C LEU A 132 1.78 2.35 15.15
N ILE A 133 2.93 2.71 14.57
CA ILE A 133 3.86 1.76 13.91
C ILE A 133 4.26 0.64 14.87
N THR A 134 4.72 1.03 16.06
CA THR A 134 5.29 0.11 17.04
C THR A 134 4.24 -0.79 17.68
N SER A 135 3.02 -0.28 17.90
CA SER A 135 1.90 -1.09 18.41
C SER A 135 1.48 -2.14 17.41
N GLN A 136 1.39 -1.79 16.11
CA GLN A 136 1.05 -2.74 15.06
C GLN A 136 2.11 -3.85 14.98
N ALA A 137 3.39 -3.48 14.90
CA ALA A 137 4.49 -4.44 14.85
C ALA A 137 4.53 -5.35 16.10
N PHE A 138 4.40 -4.78 17.30
CA PHE A 138 4.40 -5.54 18.55
C PHE A 138 3.24 -6.54 18.63
N ARG A 139 2.02 -6.11 18.25
CA ARG A 139 0.80 -6.94 18.32
C ARG A 139 0.68 -7.96 17.18
N HIS A 140 1.61 -7.97 16.24
CA HIS A 140 1.65 -8.97 15.18
C HIS A 140 2.07 -10.34 15.74
N LYS A 141 1.57 -11.44 15.16
CA LYS A 141 1.81 -12.81 15.63
C LYS A 141 3.27 -13.24 15.60
N ALA A 142 4.09 -12.61 14.77
CA ALA A 142 5.54 -12.82 14.74
C ALA A 142 6.23 -12.36 16.04
N ASN A 143 5.59 -11.48 16.80
CA ASN A 143 6.14 -10.86 18.02
C ASN A 143 5.31 -11.16 19.28
N SER A 144 4.01 -11.43 19.14
CA SER A 144 3.10 -11.67 20.26
C SER A 144 2.22 -12.91 20.01
N ALA A 145 2.16 -13.81 21.00
CA ALA A 145 1.22 -14.94 20.95
C ALA A 145 -0.23 -14.44 20.86
N GLY A 146 -1.02 -15.02 19.95
CA GLY A 146 -2.40 -14.57 19.67
C GLY A 146 -2.50 -13.26 18.91
N GLY A 147 -1.37 -12.69 18.45
CA GLY A 147 -1.33 -11.47 17.65
C GLY A 147 -2.03 -11.59 16.30
N TRP A 148 -2.26 -10.45 15.65
CA TRP A 148 -2.80 -10.40 14.29
C TRP A 148 -1.73 -10.79 13.25
N GLY A 149 -2.15 -11.13 12.04
CA GLY A 149 -1.25 -11.53 10.95
C GLY A 149 -1.59 -12.91 10.42
N ASP A 150 -0.93 -13.31 9.34
CA ASP A 150 -1.19 -14.58 8.66
C ASP A 150 -2.64 -14.81 8.24
N GLN A 151 -3.28 -13.74 7.75
CA GLN A 151 -4.65 -13.78 7.24
C GLN A 151 -4.73 -13.20 5.84
N TRP A 152 -5.93 -13.22 5.26
CA TRP A 152 -6.19 -12.92 3.85
C TRP A 152 -5.70 -11.53 3.41
N GLN A 153 -5.79 -10.52 4.28
CA GLN A 153 -5.38 -9.14 3.99
C GLN A 153 -4.17 -8.63 4.80
N SER A 154 -3.57 -9.46 5.67
CA SER A 154 -2.51 -8.96 6.56
C SER A 154 -1.25 -8.52 5.82
N ALA A 155 -0.99 -9.05 4.63
CA ALA A 155 0.13 -8.60 3.79
C ALA A 155 0.04 -7.11 3.46
N LEU A 156 -1.16 -6.61 3.11
CA LEU A 156 -1.42 -5.20 2.85
C LEU A 156 -1.16 -4.33 4.08
N TRP A 157 -1.72 -4.74 5.22
CA TRP A 157 -1.62 -3.97 6.46
C TRP A 157 -0.17 -3.92 6.96
N SER A 158 0.53 -5.05 6.90
CA SER A 158 1.95 -5.16 7.21
C SER A 158 2.82 -4.37 6.24
N ALA A 159 2.44 -4.26 4.96
CA ALA A 159 3.17 -3.42 4.00
C ALA A 159 3.08 -1.93 4.39
N TYR A 160 1.89 -1.44 4.77
CA TYR A 160 1.74 -0.06 5.23
C TYR A 160 2.52 0.23 6.51
N THR A 161 2.41 -0.62 7.53
CA THR A 161 3.19 -0.46 8.76
C THR A 161 4.69 -0.61 8.52
N GLY A 162 5.10 -1.59 7.71
CA GLY A 162 6.49 -1.83 7.34
C GLY A 162 7.11 -0.63 6.63
N ALA A 163 6.42 -0.08 5.63
CA ALA A 163 6.86 1.13 4.92
C ALA A 163 6.90 2.36 5.84
N ALA A 164 5.89 2.56 6.69
CA ALA A 164 5.85 3.65 7.66
C ALA A 164 7.04 3.58 8.63
N GLY A 165 7.27 2.40 9.21
CA GLY A 165 8.36 2.18 10.15
C GLY A 165 9.75 2.22 9.50
N TRP A 166 9.88 1.84 8.23
CA TRP A 166 11.13 2.00 7.48
C TRP A 166 11.42 3.47 7.16
N MET A 167 10.39 4.29 6.89
CA MET A 167 10.53 5.74 6.74
C MET A 167 10.90 6.45 8.05
N MET A 168 10.36 5.98 9.17
CA MET A 168 10.59 6.48 10.52
C MET A 168 11.68 5.69 11.28
N TRP A 169 12.55 4.97 10.56
CA TRP A 169 13.42 3.94 11.16
C TRP A 169 14.29 4.46 12.31
N ASP A 170 14.82 5.68 12.16
CA ASP A 170 15.70 6.33 13.14
C ASP A 170 14.93 6.84 14.38
N ASP A 171 13.60 6.94 14.29
CA ASP A 171 12.71 7.31 15.40
C ASP A 171 12.30 6.06 16.24
N LEU A 172 12.66 4.85 15.80
CA LEU A 172 12.34 3.60 16.47
C LEU A 172 13.50 3.14 17.36
N SER A 173 13.17 2.65 18.57
CA SER A 173 14.15 1.94 19.40
C SER A 173 14.59 0.63 18.73
N VAL A 174 15.79 0.13 19.07
CA VAL A 174 16.32 -1.15 18.53
C VAL A 174 15.34 -2.32 18.75
N LYS A 175 14.66 -2.35 19.90
CA LYS A 175 13.60 -3.33 20.20
C LYS A 175 12.46 -3.25 19.17
N ASN A 176 11.98 -2.04 18.89
CA ASN A 176 10.88 -1.81 17.95
C ASN A 176 11.30 -2.00 16.48
N GLN A 177 12.55 -1.67 16.11
CA GLN A 177 13.15 -2.04 14.82
C GLN A 177 13.14 -3.56 14.61
N THR A 178 13.45 -4.32 15.67
CA THR A 178 13.40 -5.79 15.64
C THR A 178 11.97 -6.31 15.45
N TYR A 179 10.98 -5.75 16.15
CA TYR A 179 9.57 -6.14 15.94
C TYR A 179 9.09 -5.85 14.52
N LEU A 180 9.45 -4.68 13.98
CA LEU A 180 9.06 -4.31 12.62
C LEU A 180 9.67 -5.24 11.58
N SER A 181 10.99 -5.47 11.64
CA SER A 181 11.69 -6.36 10.69
C SER A 181 11.14 -7.78 10.74
N LYS A 182 10.91 -8.34 11.94
CA LYS A 182 10.29 -9.67 12.09
C LYS A 182 8.89 -9.75 11.50
N MET A 183 8.06 -8.72 11.66
CA MET A 183 6.72 -8.67 11.06
C MET A 183 6.81 -8.69 9.52
N VAL A 184 7.68 -7.85 8.95
CA VAL A 184 7.87 -7.76 7.49
C VAL A 184 8.40 -9.08 6.92
N GLU A 185 9.42 -9.65 7.56
CA GLU A 185 10.01 -10.93 7.14
C GLU A 185 9.00 -12.07 7.23
N TYR A 186 8.26 -12.18 8.35
CA TYR A 186 7.24 -13.21 8.54
C TYR A 186 6.20 -13.17 7.42
N GLU A 187 5.64 -11.99 7.15
CA GLU A 187 4.59 -11.84 6.15
C GLU A 187 5.12 -12.03 4.72
N ALA A 188 6.36 -11.61 4.42
CA ALA A 188 7.00 -11.91 3.14
C ALA A 188 7.25 -13.41 2.92
N ASN A 189 7.69 -14.13 3.97
CA ASN A 189 7.98 -15.55 3.89
C ASN A 189 6.73 -16.41 3.61
N ARG A 190 5.53 -15.96 4.00
CA ARG A 190 4.26 -16.64 3.67
C ARG A 190 4.08 -16.87 2.17
N PHE A 191 4.65 -15.99 1.35
CA PHE A 191 4.43 -16.02 -0.10
C PHE A 191 5.43 -16.87 -0.88
N ILE A 192 6.55 -17.31 -0.27
CA ILE A 192 7.60 -18.07 -0.98
C ILE A 192 7.01 -19.28 -1.71
N THR A 193 6.13 -20.03 -1.05
CA THR A 193 5.45 -21.22 -1.63
C THR A 193 3.99 -20.97 -1.97
N TYR A 194 3.54 -19.70 -1.98
CA TYR A 194 2.15 -19.37 -2.24
C TYR A 194 1.78 -19.67 -3.68
N LYS A 195 0.65 -20.38 -3.85
CA LYS A 195 0.06 -20.63 -5.16
C LYS A 195 -0.79 -19.43 -5.53
N VAL A 196 -0.36 -18.70 -6.56
CA VAL A 196 -1.06 -17.50 -7.02
C VAL A 196 -2.43 -17.90 -7.59
N PRO A 197 -3.53 -17.37 -7.05
CA PRO A 197 -4.87 -17.67 -7.53
C PRO A 197 -5.22 -16.85 -8.78
N TYR A 198 -6.13 -17.39 -9.58
CA TYR A 198 -6.66 -16.76 -10.78
C TYR A 198 -8.18 -16.90 -10.87
N LEU A 199 -8.84 -15.91 -11.48
CA LEU A 199 -10.26 -15.98 -11.83
C LEU A 199 -10.51 -16.98 -12.98
N ARG A 200 -9.62 -17.01 -13.98
CA ARG A 200 -9.68 -17.96 -15.12
C ARG A 200 -8.38 -18.70 -15.28
N ASP A 201 -8.44 -19.95 -15.72
CA ASP A 201 -7.27 -20.69 -16.18
C ASP A 201 -6.78 -20.20 -17.56
N VAL A 202 -5.69 -20.79 -18.04
CA VAL A 202 -5.06 -20.48 -19.33
C VAL A 202 -5.97 -20.68 -20.55
N ASN A 203 -7.03 -21.48 -20.42
CA ASN A 203 -8.02 -21.74 -21.47
C ASN A 203 -9.27 -20.85 -21.33
N GLY A 204 -9.27 -19.92 -20.37
CA GLY A 204 -10.39 -19.01 -20.10
C GLY A 204 -11.52 -19.61 -19.27
N LYS A 205 -11.34 -20.82 -18.71
CA LYS A 205 -12.35 -21.44 -17.84
C LYS A 205 -12.33 -20.77 -16.47
N LEU A 206 -13.51 -20.37 -15.99
CA LEU A 206 -13.71 -19.87 -14.62
C LEU A 206 -13.26 -20.92 -13.59
N LEU A 207 -12.36 -20.53 -12.68
CA LEU A 207 -11.83 -21.38 -11.61
C LEU A 207 -12.59 -21.26 -10.28
N GLY A 208 -13.37 -20.20 -10.12
CA GLY A 208 -14.15 -19.90 -8.91
C GLY A 208 -15.39 -19.06 -9.21
N SER A 209 -15.86 -18.31 -8.21
CA SER A 209 -16.96 -17.36 -8.42
C SER A 209 -16.49 -16.20 -9.31
N LYS A 210 -17.38 -15.72 -10.17
CA LYS A 210 -17.21 -14.45 -10.90
C LYS A 210 -17.19 -13.23 -9.96
N ASP A 211 -17.50 -13.42 -8.69
CA ASP A 211 -17.55 -12.37 -7.67
C ASP A 211 -16.17 -12.04 -7.08
N ASP A 212 -15.14 -12.81 -7.43
CA ASP A 212 -13.85 -12.78 -6.78
C ASP A 212 -12.75 -12.83 -7.85
N SER A 213 -12.26 -11.65 -8.22
CA SER A 213 -11.37 -11.45 -9.37
C SER A 213 -9.95 -11.95 -9.14
N LYS A 214 -9.53 -12.07 -7.87
CA LYS A 214 -8.14 -12.30 -7.44
C LYS A 214 -7.15 -11.20 -7.80
N SER A 215 -7.54 -10.20 -8.60
CA SER A 215 -6.68 -9.09 -9.00
C SER A 215 -6.19 -8.28 -7.80
N GLU A 216 -7.13 -7.77 -7.00
CA GLU A 216 -6.84 -6.91 -5.88
C GLU A 216 -6.06 -7.66 -4.80
N GLU A 217 -6.43 -8.91 -4.52
CA GLU A 217 -5.78 -9.75 -3.52
C GLU A 217 -4.33 -10.04 -3.93
N ASN A 218 -4.08 -10.33 -5.20
CA ASN A 218 -2.72 -10.53 -5.71
C ASN A 218 -1.89 -9.24 -5.60
N SER A 219 -2.49 -8.08 -5.90
CA SER A 219 -1.80 -6.78 -5.74
C SER A 219 -1.50 -6.46 -4.27
N TRP A 220 -2.44 -6.72 -3.36
CA TRP A 220 -2.28 -6.54 -1.91
C TRP A 220 -1.18 -7.44 -1.34
N ASN A 221 -1.15 -8.70 -1.77
CA ASN A 221 -0.14 -9.67 -1.36
C ASN A 221 1.24 -9.31 -1.88
N ALA A 222 1.35 -8.73 -3.08
CA ALA A 222 2.63 -8.26 -3.60
C ALA A 222 3.26 -7.15 -2.73
N MET A 223 2.44 -6.28 -2.11
CA MET A 223 2.94 -5.10 -1.40
C MET A 223 3.91 -5.41 -0.26
N ILE A 224 3.72 -6.52 0.48
CA ILE A 224 4.67 -6.87 1.53
C ILE A 224 6.03 -7.30 0.97
N LEU A 225 6.04 -7.99 -0.18
CA LEU A 225 7.28 -8.38 -0.86
C LEU A 225 8.02 -7.15 -1.38
N GLN A 226 7.30 -6.12 -1.82
CA GLN A 226 7.89 -4.84 -2.25
C GLN A 226 8.61 -4.15 -1.09
N VAL A 227 8.00 -4.11 0.10
CA VAL A 227 8.65 -3.58 1.31
C VAL A 227 9.84 -4.45 1.69
N ALA A 228 9.67 -5.77 1.78
CA ALA A 228 10.73 -6.67 2.21
C ALA A 228 11.97 -6.62 1.30
N CYS A 229 11.78 -6.60 -0.02
CA CYS A 229 12.90 -6.52 -0.98
C CYS A 229 13.59 -5.15 -0.95
N ALA A 230 12.83 -4.06 -0.82
CA ALA A 230 13.41 -2.72 -0.73
C ALA A 230 14.18 -2.52 0.59
N MET A 231 13.59 -2.97 1.70
CA MET A 231 14.08 -2.80 3.06
C MET A 231 15.23 -3.76 3.39
N MET A 232 15.20 -5.01 2.89
CA MET A 232 16.16 -6.07 3.22
C MET A 232 16.82 -6.70 1.96
N PRO A 233 17.58 -5.92 1.16
CA PRO A 233 18.10 -6.37 -0.13
C PRO A 233 19.19 -7.44 -0.07
N THR A 234 19.74 -7.72 1.12
CA THR A 234 20.77 -8.74 1.34
C THR A 234 20.23 -9.96 2.09
N HIS A 235 18.90 -10.04 2.29
CA HIS A 235 18.27 -11.18 2.94
C HIS A 235 18.46 -12.47 2.10
N PRO A 236 18.70 -13.65 2.70
CA PRO A 236 18.84 -14.91 1.97
C PRO A 236 17.66 -15.25 1.05
N ASN A 237 16.44 -14.87 1.44
CA ASN A 237 15.23 -15.07 0.66
C ASN A 237 14.96 -13.98 -0.39
N PHE A 238 15.84 -12.99 -0.58
CA PHE A 238 15.60 -11.85 -1.48
C PHE A 238 15.18 -12.29 -2.90
N SER A 239 15.90 -13.24 -3.51
CA SER A 239 15.55 -13.73 -4.85
C SER A 239 14.20 -14.46 -4.88
N LEU A 240 13.85 -15.20 -3.82
CA LEU A 240 12.55 -15.87 -3.72
C LEU A 240 11.41 -14.85 -3.61
N TRP A 241 11.58 -13.84 -2.77
CA TRP A 241 10.62 -12.74 -2.61
C TRP A 241 10.47 -11.94 -3.91
N MET A 242 11.57 -11.63 -4.61
CA MET A 242 11.54 -10.91 -5.87
C MET A 242 10.82 -11.69 -6.97
N ASN A 243 11.10 -12.99 -7.11
CA ASN A 243 10.42 -13.85 -8.08
C ASN A 243 8.91 -13.91 -7.82
N LYS A 244 8.50 -14.09 -6.56
CA LYS A 244 7.08 -14.11 -6.21
C LYS A 244 6.42 -12.73 -6.36
N ASN A 245 7.13 -11.64 -6.07
CA ASN A 245 6.64 -10.28 -6.30
C ASN A 245 6.33 -10.05 -7.78
N ILE A 246 7.23 -10.48 -8.68
CA ILE A 246 7.04 -10.38 -10.14
C ILE A 246 5.81 -11.20 -10.57
N GLU A 247 5.67 -12.43 -10.09
CA GLU A 247 4.51 -13.29 -10.39
C GLU A 247 3.20 -12.68 -9.91
N LEU A 248 3.14 -12.21 -8.66
CA LEU A 248 1.93 -11.60 -8.10
C LEU A 248 1.56 -10.30 -8.84
N LEU A 249 2.54 -9.42 -9.11
CA LEU A 249 2.31 -8.18 -9.87
C LEU A 249 1.82 -8.45 -11.28
N ALA A 250 2.44 -9.38 -12.01
CA ALA A 250 1.99 -9.74 -13.35
C ALA A 250 0.59 -10.38 -13.31
N SER A 251 0.34 -11.28 -12.36
CA SER A 251 -0.95 -11.97 -12.22
C SER A 251 -2.11 -11.03 -11.86
N ALA A 252 -1.86 -9.97 -11.07
CA ALA A 252 -2.90 -9.03 -10.67
C ALA A 252 -3.57 -8.42 -11.90
N ASN A 253 -2.78 -8.04 -12.90
CA ASN A 253 -3.23 -7.35 -14.10
C ASN A 253 -3.27 -8.25 -15.36
N ALA A 254 -3.16 -9.57 -15.21
CA ALA A 254 -3.10 -10.50 -16.34
C ALA A 254 -4.44 -10.60 -17.07
N ARG A 255 -4.40 -10.48 -18.40
CA ARG A 255 -5.50 -10.71 -19.35
C ARG A 255 -5.35 -12.08 -20.03
N PRO A 256 -6.40 -12.64 -20.65
CA PRO A 256 -6.37 -14.00 -21.19
C PRO A 256 -5.24 -14.26 -22.21
N GLN A 257 -4.91 -13.27 -23.03
CA GLN A 257 -3.83 -13.37 -24.02
C GLN A 257 -2.44 -13.47 -23.39
N ASP A 258 -2.24 -12.93 -22.18
CA ASP A 258 -0.92 -12.87 -21.55
C ASP A 258 -0.47 -14.24 -21.04
N ALA A 259 -1.42 -15.08 -20.63
CA ALA A 259 -1.18 -16.45 -20.18
C ALA A 259 -0.67 -17.38 -21.28
N ASN A 260 -0.77 -16.96 -22.55
CA ASN A 260 -0.26 -17.71 -23.71
C ASN A 260 0.92 -17.00 -24.38
N SER A 261 1.41 -15.89 -23.82
CA SER A 261 2.48 -15.08 -24.41
C SER A 261 3.87 -15.71 -24.18
N GLU A 262 4.66 -15.80 -25.23
CA GLU A 262 6.07 -16.21 -25.16
C GLU A 262 7.04 -15.04 -24.92
N GLU A 263 6.53 -13.82 -24.68
CA GLU A 263 7.37 -12.66 -24.39
C GLU A 263 8.26 -12.92 -23.18
N ILE A 264 9.56 -12.62 -23.32
CA ILE A 264 10.52 -12.74 -22.22
C ILE A 264 10.34 -11.57 -21.23
N PHE A 265 9.79 -11.89 -20.08
CA PHE A 265 9.51 -10.99 -18.98
C PHE A 265 10.30 -11.40 -17.74
N HIS A 266 11.20 -10.52 -17.28
CA HIS A 266 12.10 -10.83 -16.16
C HIS A 266 12.87 -12.15 -16.30
N GLY A 267 13.28 -12.50 -17.54
CA GLY A 267 14.06 -13.69 -17.85
C GLY A 267 13.26 -14.99 -17.97
N LYS A 268 11.93 -14.94 -17.89
CA LYS A 268 11.02 -16.07 -18.11
C LYS A 268 10.02 -15.72 -19.22
N LYS A 269 9.47 -16.69 -19.94
CA LYS A 269 8.32 -16.40 -20.80
C LYS A 269 7.11 -16.06 -19.92
N LEU A 270 6.23 -15.18 -20.39
CA LEU A 270 5.00 -14.86 -19.65
C LEU A 270 4.12 -16.10 -19.40
N ASN A 271 4.02 -17.00 -20.37
CA ASN A 271 3.29 -18.27 -20.22
C ASN A 271 3.97 -19.30 -19.27
N ASP A 272 5.24 -19.12 -18.92
CA ASP A 272 5.89 -19.87 -17.83
C ASP A 272 5.63 -19.23 -16.46
N LEU A 273 5.27 -17.94 -16.43
CA LEU A 273 5.02 -17.15 -15.22
C LEU A 273 3.54 -17.16 -14.82
N LEU A 274 2.63 -17.11 -15.80
CA LEU A 274 1.20 -16.90 -15.60
C LEU A 274 0.41 -18.19 -15.84
N ASN A 275 -0.42 -18.58 -14.88
CA ASN A 275 -1.29 -19.77 -14.98
C ASN A 275 -2.76 -19.41 -15.25
N GLY A 276 -3.04 -18.18 -15.67
CA GLY A 276 -4.39 -17.69 -15.85
C GLY A 276 -4.48 -16.18 -15.99
N SER A 277 -5.70 -15.65 -15.86
CA SER A 277 -5.99 -14.21 -15.96
C SER A 277 -7.01 -13.76 -14.93
N ASN A 278 -6.87 -12.51 -14.48
CA ASN A 278 -7.76 -11.86 -13.50
C ASN A 278 -8.56 -10.69 -14.11
N TYR A 279 -8.10 -10.15 -15.24
CA TYR A 279 -8.81 -9.18 -16.05
C TYR A 279 -9.49 -9.84 -17.25
N ASN A 280 -10.54 -9.19 -17.75
CA ASN A 280 -11.14 -9.48 -19.04
C ASN A 280 -10.22 -9.02 -20.18
N SER A 281 -10.43 -9.54 -21.39
CA SER A 281 -9.60 -9.22 -22.57
C SER A 281 -9.60 -7.73 -22.93
N ASP A 282 -10.71 -7.04 -22.63
CA ASP A 282 -10.89 -5.60 -22.86
C ASP A 282 -10.27 -4.71 -21.77
N GLY A 283 -9.62 -5.29 -20.75
CA GLY A 283 -9.01 -4.57 -19.65
C GLY A 283 -9.97 -4.19 -18.51
N THR A 284 -11.22 -4.66 -18.54
CA THR A 284 -12.13 -4.56 -17.39
C THR A 284 -11.86 -5.64 -16.35
N VAL A 285 -12.25 -5.41 -15.10
CA VAL A 285 -12.25 -6.45 -14.05
C VAL A 285 -13.68 -6.72 -13.61
N THR A 286 -14.03 -8.00 -13.43
CA THR A 286 -15.28 -8.40 -12.80
C THR A 286 -15.01 -8.76 -11.35
N ASN A 287 -15.60 -8.02 -10.43
CA ASN A 287 -15.54 -8.31 -9.00
C ASN A 287 -16.91 -8.05 -8.38
N HIS A 288 -17.27 -8.78 -7.33
CA HIS A 288 -18.62 -8.79 -6.75
C HIS A 288 -19.73 -9.02 -7.81
N GLY A 289 -19.40 -9.74 -8.88
CA GLY A 289 -20.33 -10.19 -9.92
C GLY A 289 -20.64 -9.14 -10.98
N ARG A 290 -19.88 -8.05 -11.01
CA ARG A 290 -20.07 -6.90 -11.92
C ARG A 290 -18.74 -6.32 -12.41
N ILE A 291 -18.76 -5.63 -13.53
CA ILE A 291 -17.65 -4.77 -13.96
C ILE A 291 -17.51 -3.66 -12.93
N HIS A 292 -16.33 -3.59 -12.31
CA HIS A 292 -16.18 -2.84 -11.08
C HIS A 292 -15.05 -1.80 -11.14
N PRO A 293 -15.39 -0.53 -11.45
CA PRO A 293 -14.41 0.57 -11.52
C PRO A 293 -13.51 0.71 -10.29
N ASP A 294 -14.02 0.58 -9.06
CA ASP A 294 -13.17 0.68 -7.86
C ASP A 294 -12.07 -0.40 -7.81
N TYR A 295 -12.37 -1.61 -8.27
CA TYR A 295 -11.38 -2.69 -8.33
C TYR A 295 -10.47 -2.56 -9.54
N MET A 296 -10.90 -1.91 -10.64
CA MET A 296 -9.97 -1.52 -11.70
C MET A 296 -8.91 -0.54 -11.19
N ALA A 297 -9.31 0.42 -10.35
CA ALA A 297 -8.39 1.38 -9.74
C ALA A 297 -7.44 0.74 -8.71
N CYS A 298 -7.70 -0.46 -8.22
CA CYS A 298 -6.76 -1.22 -7.38
C CYS A 298 -5.46 -1.59 -8.13
N THR A 299 -5.42 -1.47 -9.46
CA THR A 299 -4.19 -1.55 -10.27
C THR A 299 -3.09 -0.64 -9.70
N ALA A 300 -3.46 0.51 -9.13
CA ALA A 300 -2.54 1.47 -8.52
C ALA A 300 -1.67 0.88 -7.40
N HIS A 301 -2.12 -0.18 -6.70
CA HIS A 301 -1.31 -0.86 -5.68
C HIS A 301 -0.02 -1.47 -6.25
N SER A 302 0.00 -1.83 -7.54
CA SER A 302 1.21 -2.33 -8.21
C SER A 302 2.33 -1.29 -8.20
N PHE A 303 1.97 0.00 -8.23
CA PHE A 303 2.91 1.11 -8.21
C PHE A 303 3.53 1.39 -6.84
N PHE A 304 3.00 0.79 -5.76
CA PHE A 304 3.65 0.85 -4.44
C PHE A 304 5.10 0.34 -4.51
N ASN A 305 5.37 -0.60 -5.42
CA ASN A 305 6.71 -1.11 -5.71
C ASN A 305 7.66 0.01 -6.14
N ALA A 306 7.18 0.91 -7.01
CA ALA A 306 7.96 2.04 -7.49
C ALA A 306 8.31 3.00 -6.34
N LEU A 307 7.40 3.19 -5.38
CA LEU A 307 7.62 4.06 -4.23
C LEU A 307 8.70 3.48 -3.32
N MET A 308 8.56 2.21 -2.93
CA MET A 308 9.51 1.55 -2.02
C MET A 308 10.90 1.40 -2.66
N PHE A 309 10.98 1.02 -3.93
CA PHE A 309 12.25 0.81 -4.61
C PHE A 309 12.97 2.13 -4.88
N ALA A 310 12.26 3.20 -5.26
CA ALA A 310 12.86 4.52 -5.39
C ALA A 310 13.43 5.05 -4.06
N LEU A 311 12.72 4.82 -2.94
CA LEU A 311 13.24 5.11 -1.60
C LEU A 311 14.53 4.31 -1.30
N ALA A 312 14.60 3.05 -1.72
CA ALA A 312 15.79 2.19 -1.60
C ALA A 312 16.92 2.53 -2.59
N SER A 313 16.71 3.46 -3.53
CA SER A 313 17.57 3.65 -4.71
C SER A 313 17.76 2.37 -5.55
N GLN A 314 16.72 1.55 -5.62
CA GLN A 314 16.64 0.34 -6.44
C GLN A 314 15.78 0.60 -7.69
N PRO A 315 16.04 -0.09 -8.81
CA PRO A 315 15.19 0.02 -9.99
C PRO A 315 13.90 -0.81 -9.83
N THR A 316 12.76 -0.22 -10.16
CA THR A 316 11.44 -0.86 -10.12
C THR A 316 11.33 -1.96 -11.18
N PRO A 317 10.94 -3.19 -10.82
CA PRO A 317 10.61 -4.23 -11.79
C PRO A 317 9.52 -3.78 -12.77
N LYS A 318 9.69 -4.06 -14.07
CA LYS A 318 8.65 -3.80 -15.09
C LYS A 318 7.31 -4.47 -14.76
N ALA A 319 7.32 -5.58 -13.99
CA ALA A 319 6.12 -6.20 -13.41
C ALA A 319 5.19 -5.22 -12.71
N ALA A 320 5.71 -4.18 -12.06
CA ALA A 320 4.90 -3.16 -11.38
C ALA A 320 4.03 -2.31 -12.34
N LEU A 321 4.36 -2.33 -13.63
CA LEU A 321 3.70 -1.53 -14.68
C LEU A 321 2.92 -2.42 -15.67
N PHE A 322 2.87 -3.74 -15.43
CA PHE A 322 2.33 -4.71 -16.37
C PHE A 322 0.84 -4.46 -16.62
N ASN A 323 0.47 -4.26 -17.90
CA ASN A 323 -0.88 -3.95 -18.40
C ASN A 323 -1.57 -2.71 -17.81
N CYS A 324 -0.90 -1.91 -16.97
CA CYS A 324 -1.53 -0.76 -16.33
C CYS A 324 -2.01 0.29 -17.36
N ASP A 325 -1.26 0.46 -18.45
CA ASP A 325 -1.58 1.30 -19.59
C ASP A 325 -2.90 0.90 -20.27
N GLN A 326 -3.07 -0.39 -20.57
CA GLN A 326 -4.30 -0.89 -21.15
C GLN A 326 -5.48 -0.74 -20.20
N ILE A 327 -5.32 -1.09 -18.92
CA ILE A 327 -6.40 -1.01 -17.94
C ILE A 327 -6.87 0.45 -17.80
N TYR A 328 -5.93 1.38 -17.70
CA TYR A 328 -6.26 2.80 -17.62
C TYR A 328 -6.91 3.32 -18.89
N LYS A 329 -6.41 2.94 -20.07
CA LYS A 329 -7.05 3.23 -21.36
C LYS A 329 -8.50 2.77 -21.38
N THR A 330 -8.79 1.59 -20.83
CA THR A 330 -10.17 1.08 -20.72
C THR A 330 -11.03 1.96 -19.82
N MET A 331 -10.52 2.47 -18.70
CA MET A 331 -11.27 3.40 -17.84
C MET A 331 -11.59 4.73 -18.55
N VAL A 332 -10.65 5.23 -19.35
CA VAL A 332 -10.75 6.54 -20.00
C VAL A 332 -11.56 6.50 -21.30
N GLU A 333 -11.36 5.50 -22.15
CA GLU A 333 -11.82 5.53 -23.55
C GLU A 333 -12.92 4.51 -23.86
N HIS A 334 -13.01 3.39 -23.12
CA HIS A 334 -13.95 2.33 -23.47
C HIS A 334 -15.40 2.79 -23.28
N GLN A 335 -16.21 2.70 -24.33
CA GLN A 335 -17.60 3.13 -24.32
C GLN A 335 -18.55 1.97 -23.99
N PHE A 336 -19.18 2.02 -22.82
CA PHE A 336 -20.21 1.08 -22.42
C PHE A 336 -21.56 1.53 -22.98
N ALA A 337 -22.08 0.83 -23.99
CA ALA A 337 -23.38 1.13 -24.58
C ALA A 337 -24.56 0.72 -23.67
N ALA A 338 -25.53 1.60 -23.50
CA ALA A 338 -26.79 1.30 -22.81
C ALA A 338 -27.89 1.00 -23.83
N PRO A 339 -28.60 -0.16 -23.77
CA PRO A 339 -28.39 -1.34 -22.91
C PRO A 339 -27.26 -2.28 -23.41
N PRO A 340 -26.75 -3.23 -22.58
CA PRO A 340 -27.24 -3.65 -21.25
C PRO A 340 -26.68 -2.84 -20.07
N PHE A 341 -25.75 -1.92 -20.30
CA PHE A 341 -25.16 -1.10 -19.24
C PHE A 341 -26.10 0.05 -18.82
N GLN A 342 -25.82 0.65 -17.67
CA GLN A 342 -26.64 1.72 -17.09
C GLN A 342 -26.78 2.92 -18.03
N LYS A 343 -27.98 3.48 -18.19
CA LYS A 343 -28.17 4.73 -18.96
C LYS A 343 -27.39 5.89 -18.30
N PRO A 344 -26.81 6.82 -19.08
CA PRO A 344 -26.88 6.95 -20.54
C PRO A 344 -25.86 6.10 -21.32
N GLY A 345 -25.07 5.26 -20.66
CA GLY A 345 -23.85 4.69 -21.22
C GLY A 345 -22.67 5.67 -21.15
N GLY A 346 -21.53 5.28 -21.70
CA GLY A 346 -20.31 6.09 -21.77
C GLY A 346 -19.09 5.39 -21.20
N SER A 347 -17.97 6.12 -21.08
CA SER A 347 -16.76 5.67 -20.39
C SER A 347 -16.87 5.79 -18.88
N ILE A 348 -16.05 5.00 -18.16
CA ILE A 348 -15.97 5.06 -16.68
C ILE A 348 -15.59 6.49 -16.24
N TYR A 349 -14.61 7.10 -16.89
CA TYR A 349 -14.29 8.51 -16.68
C TYR A 349 -15.15 9.41 -17.54
N ARG A 350 -15.71 10.46 -16.93
CA ARG A 350 -16.64 11.40 -17.59
C ARG A 350 -15.95 12.73 -17.83
N ILE A 351 -15.84 13.12 -19.09
CA ILE A 351 -15.18 14.36 -19.53
C ILE A 351 -15.67 15.56 -18.72
N ASN A 352 -14.72 16.39 -18.26
CA ASN A 352 -14.96 17.58 -17.43
C ASN A 352 -15.73 17.32 -16.13
N SER A 353 -15.67 16.11 -15.57
CA SER A 353 -16.38 15.73 -14.35
C SER A 353 -15.49 15.01 -13.36
N GLN A 354 -15.83 15.14 -12.08
CA GLN A 354 -15.31 14.35 -10.96
C GLN A 354 -16.08 13.04 -10.76
N ASP A 355 -17.16 12.82 -11.52
CA ASP A 355 -18.04 11.68 -11.36
C ASP A 355 -17.56 10.47 -12.16
N ILE A 356 -17.69 9.31 -11.53
CA ILE A 356 -17.38 8.02 -12.11
C ILE A 356 -18.67 7.37 -12.60
N TYR A 357 -18.66 6.93 -13.85
CA TYR A 357 -19.73 6.10 -14.39
C TYR A 357 -19.49 4.64 -14.03
N TYR A 358 -20.52 4.01 -13.47
CA TYR A 358 -20.51 2.61 -13.06
C TYR A 358 -21.40 1.80 -14.03
N PRO A 359 -20.82 1.02 -14.97
CA PRO A 359 -21.58 0.35 -16.03
C PRO A 359 -22.64 -0.62 -15.50
N GLN A 360 -22.40 -1.21 -14.33
CA GLN A 360 -23.22 -2.27 -13.72
C GLN A 360 -23.50 -2.01 -12.22
N VAL A 361 -23.75 -0.75 -11.83
CA VAL A 361 -23.94 -0.26 -10.44
C VAL A 361 -22.72 -0.42 -9.51
N ASN A 362 -22.78 0.14 -8.30
CA ASN A 362 -21.74 0.03 -7.28
C ASN A 362 -22.33 -0.29 -5.90
N ASP A 363 -21.63 -1.10 -5.10
CA ASP A 363 -22.04 -1.48 -3.73
C ASP A 363 -21.26 -0.75 -2.62
N TRP A 364 -20.16 -0.06 -2.97
CA TRP A 364 -19.43 0.78 -2.01
C TRP A 364 -20.00 2.18 -1.83
N GLY A 365 -20.80 2.65 -2.79
CA GLY A 365 -21.23 4.06 -2.91
C GLY A 365 -20.58 4.74 -4.10
N THR A 366 -21.18 5.81 -4.63
CA THR A 366 -20.71 6.43 -5.89
C THR A 366 -19.78 7.64 -5.67
N ASN A 367 -19.41 7.92 -4.41
CA ASN A 367 -18.62 9.11 -4.06
C ASN A 367 -17.13 8.83 -3.89
N ARG A 368 -16.68 7.56 -3.97
CA ARG A 368 -15.24 7.24 -3.92
C ARG A 368 -14.49 7.90 -5.07
N LYS A 369 -13.45 8.65 -4.73
CA LYS A 369 -12.64 9.43 -5.69
C LYS A 369 -11.13 9.25 -5.52
N MET A 370 -10.63 9.10 -4.29
CA MET A 370 -9.19 9.18 -4.02
C MET A 370 -8.35 8.12 -4.74
N HIS A 371 -8.84 6.89 -4.86
CA HIS A 371 -8.12 5.87 -5.64
C HIS A 371 -8.10 6.10 -7.16
N PHE A 372 -9.09 6.79 -7.73
CA PHE A 372 -9.06 7.23 -9.12
C PHE A 372 -8.03 8.35 -9.28
N ALA A 373 -8.04 9.34 -8.39
CA ALA A 373 -7.01 10.39 -8.34
C ALA A 373 -5.59 9.82 -8.19
N LEU A 374 -5.40 8.80 -7.32
CA LEU A 374 -4.14 8.09 -7.20
C LEU A 374 -3.72 7.43 -8.51
N MET A 375 -4.65 6.70 -9.15
CA MET A 375 -4.40 6.05 -10.44
C MET A 375 -3.97 7.10 -11.48
N ASP A 376 -4.71 8.21 -11.61
CA ASP A 376 -4.41 9.28 -12.56
C ASP A 376 -3.01 9.89 -12.32
N CYS A 377 -2.70 10.20 -11.06
CA CYS A 377 -1.40 10.71 -10.65
C CYS A 377 -0.27 9.75 -11.05
N GLN A 378 -0.44 8.45 -10.82
CA GLN A 378 0.60 7.45 -11.05
C GLN A 378 0.76 7.11 -12.54
N MET A 379 -0.34 7.07 -13.28
CA MET A 379 -0.32 6.85 -14.72
C MET A 379 0.44 7.97 -15.44
N ASN A 380 0.20 9.23 -15.05
CA ASN A 380 0.94 10.36 -15.56
C ASN A 380 2.41 10.35 -15.11
N ALA A 381 2.66 10.15 -13.81
CA ALA A 381 4.00 10.15 -13.24
C ALA A 381 4.93 9.10 -13.87
N PHE A 382 4.38 7.93 -14.23
CA PHE A 382 5.15 6.85 -14.84
C PHE A 382 5.04 6.79 -16.37
N ASN A 383 4.40 7.79 -16.98
CA ASN A 383 4.24 7.92 -18.43
C ASN A 383 3.58 6.68 -19.08
N LEU A 384 2.52 6.18 -18.43
CA LEU A 384 1.75 5.01 -18.85
C LEU A 384 0.41 5.39 -19.53
N ASP A 385 0.18 6.69 -19.70
CA ASP A 385 -0.99 7.32 -20.31
C ASP A 385 -0.66 7.98 -21.67
N THR A 386 0.51 7.66 -22.25
CA THR A 386 0.96 8.22 -23.53
C THR A 386 0.01 7.84 -24.65
N GLY A 387 -0.41 8.83 -25.44
CA GLY A 387 -1.30 8.64 -26.59
C GLY A 387 -2.80 8.71 -26.27
N LEU A 388 -3.18 8.85 -24.99
CA LEU A 388 -4.56 9.14 -24.62
C LEU A 388 -4.89 10.61 -24.92
N THR A 389 -6.12 10.85 -25.37
CA THR A 389 -6.60 12.24 -25.62
C THR A 389 -6.67 13.04 -24.32
N TYR A 390 -7.12 12.38 -23.25
CA TYR A 390 -7.17 12.91 -21.89
C TYR A 390 -6.29 12.02 -21.01
N ASN A 391 -5.13 12.53 -20.65
CA ASN A 391 -4.12 11.81 -19.87
C ASN A 391 -4.38 11.93 -18.35
N GLY A 392 -3.52 11.30 -17.53
CA GLY A 392 -3.66 11.31 -16.08
C GLY A 392 -3.61 12.71 -15.47
N GLU A 393 -2.80 13.62 -16.00
CA GLU A 393 -2.78 15.02 -15.53
C GLU A 393 -4.14 15.71 -15.70
N TYR A 394 -4.83 15.46 -16.83
CA TYR A 394 -6.16 15.98 -17.07
C TYR A 394 -7.19 15.41 -16.06
N TRP A 395 -7.20 14.09 -15.82
CA TRP A 395 -8.18 13.44 -14.95
C TRP A 395 -7.94 13.70 -13.47
N GLU A 396 -6.67 13.71 -13.05
CA GLU A 396 -6.27 13.96 -11.66
C GLU A 396 -6.83 15.29 -11.17
N LYS A 397 -6.81 16.33 -12.02
CA LYS A 397 -7.41 17.63 -11.72
C LYS A 397 -8.85 17.52 -11.22
N TYR A 398 -9.68 16.67 -11.81
CA TYR A 398 -11.09 16.55 -11.44
C TYR A 398 -11.27 15.62 -10.24
N HIS A 399 -10.63 14.46 -10.24
CA HIS A 399 -10.82 13.48 -9.18
C HIS A 399 -10.18 13.95 -7.86
N ALA A 400 -8.97 14.52 -7.88
CA ALA A 400 -8.32 15.06 -6.68
C ALA A 400 -9.06 16.29 -6.15
N GLN A 401 -9.51 17.20 -7.04
CA GLN A 401 -10.31 18.35 -6.61
C GLN A 401 -11.60 17.92 -5.94
N GLY A 402 -12.26 16.88 -6.45
CA GLY A 402 -13.45 16.33 -5.83
C GLY A 402 -13.20 15.77 -4.42
N VAL A 403 -12.05 15.13 -4.17
CA VAL A 403 -11.67 14.71 -2.82
C VAL A 403 -11.46 15.92 -1.91
N PHE A 404 -10.74 16.93 -2.40
CA PHE A 404 -10.49 18.15 -1.63
C PHE A 404 -11.79 18.86 -1.26
N ASP A 405 -12.69 19.06 -2.22
CA ASP A 405 -14.00 19.68 -2.01
C ASP A 405 -14.82 18.91 -0.97
N MET A 406 -14.76 17.57 -1.01
CA MET A 406 -15.44 16.73 -0.01
C MET A 406 -14.91 16.95 1.41
N GLN A 407 -13.60 17.12 1.59
CA GLN A 407 -12.97 17.39 2.89
C GLN A 407 -13.27 18.80 3.42
N GLU A 408 -13.47 19.78 2.53
CA GLU A 408 -13.79 21.16 2.94
C GLU A 408 -15.21 21.30 3.52
N ARG A 409 -16.07 20.28 3.36
CA ARG A 409 -17.41 20.24 3.97
C ARG A 409 -17.41 20.03 5.49
N SER A 410 -16.29 19.59 6.07
CA SER A 410 -16.21 19.25 7.50
C SER A 410 -15.09 20.03 8.21
N LYS A 411 -15.27 20.28 9.52
CA LYS A 411 -14.27 21.00 10.33
C LYS A 411 -13.02 20.17 10.59
N ASP A 412 -13.20 18.87 10.80
CA ASP A 412 -12.12 17.91 11.04
C ASP A 412 -11.53 17.34 9.73
N LYS A 413 -12.00 17.83 8.58
CA LYS A 413 -11.50 17.50 7.25
C LYS A 413 -11.68 16.04 6.83
N ARG A 414 -12.62 15.32 7.44
CA ARG A 414 -13.06 14.01 6.94
C ARG A 414 -13.68 14.16 5.56
N THR A 415 -13.43 13.21 4.67
CA THR A 415 -13.92 13.18 3.30
C THR A 415 -15.42 12.82 3.24
N TYR A 416 -15.84 11.81 3.99
CA TYR A 416 -17.20 11.27 3.95
C TYR A 416 -18.00 11.70 5.19
N ILE A 417 -19.13 12.35 4.96
CA ILE A 417 -20.04 12.82 6.02
C ILE A 417 -21.13 11.78 6.24
N GLU A 418 -21.78 11.35 5.14
CA GLU A 418 -22.90 10.41 5.22
C GLU A 418 -22.42 8.98 4.95
N PRO A 419 -22.85 7.97 5.72
CA PRO A 419 -22.42 6.57 5.53
C PRO A 419 -22.67 5.98 4.14
N LYS A 420 -23.63 6.54 3.38
CA LYS A 420 -23.94 6.10 2.01
C LYS A 420 -22.94 6.59 0.96
N GLU A 421 -22.13 7.60 1.27
CA GLU A 421 -21.12 8.12 0.33
C GLU A 421 -19.98 7.10 0.15
N ASP A 422 -19.64 6.39 1.22
CA ASP A 422 -18.79 5.19 1.20
C ASP A 422 -19.20 4.31 2.39
N THR A 423 -19.61 3.06 2.16
CA THR A 423 -20.08 2.15 3.21
C THR A 423 -18.94 1.50 4.00
N TYR A 424 -17.69 1.62 3.55
CA TYR A 424 -16.54 1.01 4.21
C TYR A 424 -16.18 1.72 5.52
N LYS A 425 -16.07 0.96 6.61
CA LYS A 425 -15.83 1.49 7.97
C LYS A 425 -14.51 2.25 8.09
N GLY A 426 -13.47 1.83 7.36
CA GLY A 426 -12.14 2.44 7.37
C GLY A 426 -11.89 3.49 6.29
N ARG A 427 -12.96 4.07 5.70
CA ARG A 427 -12.91 4.96 4.53
C ARG A 427 -11.99 6.17 4.65
N GLU A 428 -11.88 6.80 5.82
CA GLU A 428 -11.00 7.96 6.00
C GLU A 428 -9.52 7.56 5.96
N ALA A 429 -9.14 6.51 6.69
CA ALA A 429 -7.79 5.96 6.63
C ALA A 429 -7.46 5.41 5.22
N TRP A 430 -8.47 4.91 4.50
CA TRP A 430 -8.33 4.53 3.10
C TRP A 430 -8.03 5.75 2.20
N VAL A 431 -8.69 6.90 2.40
CA VAL A 431 -8.31 8.14 1.69
C VAL A 431 -6.86 8.54 2.05
N ALA A 432 -6.52 8.51 3.34
CA ALA A 432 -5.19 8.88 3.84
C ALA A 432 -4.06 8.08 3.16
N VAL A 433 -4.21 6.77 3.04
CA VAL A 433 -3.16 5.93 2.42
C VAL A 433 -3.06 6.13 0.91
N HIS A 434 -4.16 6.44 0.22
CA HIS A 434 -4.13 6.70 -1.23
C HIS A 434 -3.51 8.06 -1.54
N VAL A 435 -3.91 9.12 -0.84
CA VAL A 435 -3.30 10.45 -1.02
C VAL A 435 -1.83 10.48 -0.61
N ALA A 436 -1.45 9.72 0.41
CA ALA A 436 -0.04 9.57 0.78
C ALA A 436 0.79 8.92 -0.34
N GLN A 437 0.25 7.91 -1.03
CA GLN A 437 0.89 7.31 -2.19
C GLN A 437 0.96 8.29 -3.38
N ALA A 438 -0.11 9.05 -3.63
CA ALA A 438 -0.14 10.03 -4.72
C ALA A 438 0.91 11.14 -4.49
N TYR A 439 0.92 11.73 -3.28
CA TYR A 439 1.92 12.73 -2.93
C TYR A 439 3.35 12.18 -2.95
N LEU A 440 3.57 10.98 -2.40
CA LEU A 440 4.89 10.35 -2.43
C LEU A 440 5.36 10.06 -3.87
N THR A 441 4.44 9.70 -4.77
CA THR A 441 4.72 9.55 -6.21
C THR A 441 5.27 10.86 -6.77
N LYS A 442 4.53 11.96 -6.63
CA LYS A 442 4.94 13.28 -7.14
C LYS A 442 6.27 13.74 -6.53
N TRP A 443 6.43 13.53 -5.22
CA TRP A 443 7.67 13.84 -4.52
C TRP A 443 8.84 13.06 -5.12
N LEU A 444 8.75 11.73 -5.26
CA LEU A 444 9.83 10.90 -5.82
C LEU A 444 10.17 11.24 -7.27
N MET A 445 9.18 11.63 -8.07
CA MET A 445 9.38 12.10 -9.44
C MET A 445 10.17 13.41 -9.48
N ALA A 446 9.82 14.38 -8.62
CA ALA A 446 10.60 15.61 -8.46
C ALA A 446 12.05 15.31 -8.06
N GLN A 447 12.24 14.33 -7.16
CA GLN A 447 13.57 13.85 -6.76
C GLN A 447 14.34 13.16 -7.91
N LYS A 448 13.70 12.81 -9.04
CA LYS A 448 14.24 12.04 -10.18
C LYS A 448 14.82 10.69 -9.75
N LYS A 449 14.06 9.93 -8.95
CA LYS A 449 14.51 8.66 -8.36
C LYS A 449 13.88 7.41 -8.99
N PHE A 450 12.84 7.58 -9.78
CA PHE A 450 12.21 6.47 -10.49
C PHE A 450 13.09 5.96 -11.63
N LYS A 451 13.27 4.64 -11.68
CA LYS A 451 13.95 3.90 -12.75
C LYS A 451 13.31 2.52 -12.84
N THR A 452 13.33 1.91 -14.02
CA THR A 452 12.77 0.56 -14.23
C THR A 452 13.85 -0.47 -14.55
N THR A 453 13.53 -1.76 -14.41
CA THR A 453 14.39 -2.89 -14.81
C THR A 453 13.56 -4.06 -15.29
N ASN A 454 14.10 -4.82 -16.26
CA ASN A 454 13.58 -6.12 -16.69
C ASN A 454 14.51 -7.29 -16.32
N ARG A 455 15.37 -7.11 -15.31
CA ARG A 455 16.35 -8.14 -14.94
C ARG A 455 15.67 -9.40 -14.37
N ALA A 456 16.32 -10.55 -14.55
CA ALA A 456 15.99 -11.80 -13.85
C ALA A 456 16.49 -11.77 -12.39
N TYR A 457 15.93 -12.64 -11.53
CA TYR A 457 16.19 -12.67 -10.08
C TYR A 457 16.38 -14.07 -9.52
#